data_AF-A0A1F4D3M8-F1
#
_entry.id   AF-A0A1F4D3M8-F1
#
_cell.length_a   1.000
_cell.length_b   1.000
_cell.length_c   1.000
_cell.angle_alpha   90.00
_cell.angle_beta   90.00
_cell.angle_gamma   90.00
#
_symmetry.space_group_name_H-M   'P 1'
#
loop_
_entity.id
_entity.type
_entity.pdbx_description
1 polymer ?
#
loop_
_entity_poly.entity_id
_entity_poly.type
_entity_poly.pdbx_seq_one_letter_code
_entity_poly.pdbx_strand_id
1 'polypeptide(L)' 'DMSPSHWEVVNFLREYYNEFQIAPAVRVLTKAIGKKLGPDKGNSQYLYELFPYGPAKQACKIAGLPKPTGCI' A
#
# COMPACT_ATOMS: atom_id res chain seq x y z
N ASP A 1 1.76 6.74 -14.51
CA ASP A 1 3.19 6.34 -14.42
C ASP A 1 3.57 5.86 -13.04
N MET A 2 4.52 4.94 -12.97
CA MET A 2 5.09 4.43 -11.71
C MET A 2 6.24 5.34 -11.25
N SER A 3 5.95 6.32 -10.40
CA SER A 3 6.97 7.18 -9.79
C SER A 3 7.71 6.45 -8.65
N PRO A 4 8.85 6.98 -8.16
CA PRO A 4 9.55 6.41 -7.00
C PRO A 4 8.64 6.23 -5.77
N SER A 5 7.71 7.15 -5.54
CA SER A 5 6.70 7.05 -4.49
C SER A 5 5.76 5.85 -4.64
N HIS A 6 5.39 5.47 -5.86
CA HIS A 6 4.59 4.26 -6.08
C HIS A 6 5.40 3.01 -5.69
N TRP A 7 6.69 2.99 -6.02
CA TRP A 7 7.57 1.88 -5.68
C TRP A 7 7.84 1.76 -4.19
N GLU A 8 7.91 2.87 -3.44
CA GLU A 8 7.99 2.82 -1.97
C GLU A 8 6.81 2.05 -1.37
N VAL A 9 5.58 2.33 -1.83
CA VAL A 9 4.36 1.65 -1.37
C VAL A 9 4.36 0.17 -1.78
N VAL A 10 4.74 -0.13 -3.02
CA VAL A 10 4.79 -1.50 -3.56
C VAL A 10 5.85 -2.34 -2.84
N ASN A 11 7.04 -1.80 -2.61
CA ASN A 11 8.10 -2.49 -1.90
C ASN A 11 7.74 -2.70 -0.42
N PHE A 12 7.11 -1.70 0.20
CA PHE A 12 6.56 -1.86 1.54
C PHE A 12 5.57 -3.02 1.62
N LEU A 13 4.66 -3.14 0.65
CA LEU A 13 3.70 -4.25 0.60
C LEU A 13 4.39 -5.61 0.45
N ARG A 14 5.44 -5.71 -0.39
CA ARG A 14 6.21 -6.95 -0.54
C ARG A 14 6.92 -7.35 0.74
N GLU A 15 7.57 -6.40 1.41
CA GLU A 15 8.23 -6.64 2.69
C GLU A 15 7.22 -7.06 3.76
N TYR A 16 6.10 -6.36 3.86
CA TYR A 16 5.03 -6.69 4.79
C TYR A 16 4.46 -8.10 4.52
N TYR A 17 4.23 -8.45 3.26
CA TYR A 17 3.76 -9.78 2.91
C TYR A 17 4.81 -10.86 3.20
N ASN A 18 6.09 -10.59 2.96
CA ASN A 18 7.15 -11.53 3.30
C ASN A 18 7.22 -11.80 4.81
N GLU A 19 7.03 -10.78 5.63
CA GLU A 19 7.07 -10.87 7.09
C GLU A 19 5.80 -11.52 7.68
N PHE A 20 4.61 -11.08 7.25
CA PHE A 20 3.34 -11.46 7.85
C PHE A 20 2.54 -12.49 7.05
N GLN A 21 2.96 -12.82 5.82
CA GLN A 21 2.26 -13.68 4.86
C GLN A 21 0.80 -13.25 4.57
N ILE A 22 0.50 -11.97 4.81
CA ILE A 22 -0.85 -11.39 4.71
C ILE A 22 -0.78 -10.05 3.96
N ALA A 23 -1.69 -9.85 3.01
CA ALA A 23 -1.84 -8.56 2.33
C ALA A 23 -2.63 -7.58 3.23
N PRO A 24 -2.07 -6.41 3.57
CA PRO A 24 -2.72 -5.48 4.49
C PRO A 24 -3.91 -4.77 3.82
N ALA A 25 -4.98 -4.57 4.59
CA ALA A 25 -6.10 -3.73 4.20
C ALA A 25 -5.70 -2.25 4.15
N VAL A 26 -6.48 -1.41 3.44
CA VAL A 26 -6.13 0.01 3.20
C VAL A 26 -5.84 0.79 4.49
N ARG A 27 -6.60 0.56 5.56
CA ARG A 27 -6.41 1.24 6.86
C ARG A 27 -5.07 0.87 7.52
N VAL A 28 -4.66 -0.39 7.40
CA VAL A 28 -3.39 -0.89 7.93
C VAL A 28 -2.25 -0.34 7.09
N LEU A 29 -2.39 -0.37 5.76
CA LEU A 29 -1.43 0.20 4.81
C LEU A 29 -1.16 1.67 5.10
N THR A 30 -2.20 2.51 5.19
CA THR A 30 -2.08 3.95 5.49
C THR A 30 -1.33 4.20 6.80
N LYS A 31 -1.69 3.49 7.87
CA LYS A 31 -1.01 3.63 9.17
C LYS A 31 0.44 3.16 9.12
N ALA A 32 0.72 2.04 8.49
CA ALA A 32 2.06 1.46 8.44
C ALA A 32 3.00 2.30 7.57
N ILE A 33 2.49 2.83 6.45
CA ILE A 33 3.20 3.83 5.65
C ILE A 33 3.45 5.10 6.47
N GLY A 34 2.47 5.57 7.23
CA GLY A 34 2.66 6.73 8.11
C GLY A 34 3.76 6.53 9.15
N LYS A 35 3.89 5.31 9.68
CA LYS A 35 4.96 4.95 10.61
C LYS A 35 6.33 4.83 9.92
N LYS A 36 6.38 4.30 8.70
CA LYS A 36 7.64 4.01 7.99
C LYS A 36 8.19 5.19 7.19
N LEU A 37 7.32 5.88 6.46
CA LEU A 37 7.66 6.96 5.53
C LEU A 37 7.29 8.34 6.05
N GLY A 38 6.66 8.41 7.23
CA GLY A 38 6.23 9.66 7.87
C GLY A 38 4.77 10.02 7.62
N PRO A 39 4.20 10.93 8.44
CA PRO A 39 2.78 11.30 8.40
C PRO A 39 2.34 11.90 7.06
N ASP A 40 3.25 12.57 6.34
CA ASP A 40 2.97 13.22 5.06
C ASP A 40 2.66 12.21 3.93
N LYS A 41 3.18 10.98 4.04
CA LYS A 41 2.94 9.88 3.10
C LYS A 41 1.90 8.88 3.64
N GLY A 42 1.68 8.89 4.95
CA GLY A 42 0.76 8.00 5.67
C GLY A 42 -0.68 8.44 5.71
N ASN A 43 -1.19 9.08 4.66
CA ASN A 43 -2.57 9.56 4.62
C ASN A 43 -3.30 9.02 3.39
N SER A 44 -4.63 8.97 3.50
CA SER A 44 -5.48 8.46 2.43
C SER A 44 -5.31 9.27 1.15
N GLN A 45 -5.23 10.60 1.25
CA GLN A 45 -5.14 11.49 0.09
C GLN A 45 -3.93 11.15 -0.77
N TYR A 46 -2.73 11.11 -0.19
CA TYR A 46 -1.48 10.74 -0.88
C TYR A 46 -1.58 9.37 -1.55
N LEU A 47 -2.15 8.38 -0.86
CA LEU A 47 -2.29 7.04 -1.41
C LEU A 47 -3.30 6.98 -2.56
N TYR A 48 -4.37 7.78 -2.52
CA TYR A 48 -5.32 7.91 -3.64
C TYR A 48 -4.76 8.74 -4.79
N GLU A 49 -3.85 9.69 -4.54
CA GLU A 49 -3.13 10.41 -5.60
C GLU A 49 -2.21 9.47 -6.39
N LEU A 50 -1.52 8.54 -5.71
CA LEU A 50 -0.71 7.50 -6.35
C LEU A 50 -1.58 6.41 -7.00
N PHE A 51 -2.65 6.00 -6.32
CA PHE A 51 -3.48 4.87 -6.73
C PHE A 51 -4.98 5.23 -6.69
N PRO A 52 -5.48 5.94 -7.71
CA PRO A 52 -6.82 6.54 -7.71
C PRO A 52 -7.97 5.53 -7.73
N TYR A 53 -7.74 4.31 -8.21
CA TYR A 53 -8.73 3.23 -8.27
C TYR A 53 -8.67 2.29 -7.04
N GLY A 54 -7.99 2.72 -5.97
CA GLY A 54 -7.93 2.03 -4.70
C GLY A 54 -6.49 1.63 -4.35
N PRO A 55 -5.87 2.26 -3.33
CA PRO A 55 -4.46 2.07 -3.04
C PRO A 55 -4.07 0.66 -2.68
N ALA A 56 -4.78 0.02 -1.76
CA ALA A 56 -4.49 -1.38 -1.43
C ALA A 56 -4.68 -2.30 -2.64
N LYS A 57 -5.74 -2.11 -3.44
CA LYS A 57 -6.06 -2.99 -4.57
C LYS A 57 -5.03 -2.85 -5.70
N GLN A 58 -4.74 -1.62 -6.12
CA GLN A 58 -3.77 -1.36 -7.19
C GLN A 58 -2.34 -1.71 -6.74
N ALA A 59 -1.94 -1.27 -5.54
CA ALA A 59 -0.59 -1.52 -5.06
C ALA A 59 -0.34 -3.01 -4.80
N CYS A 60 -1.31 -3.77 -4.24
CA CYS A 60 -1.16 -5.23 -4.11
C CYS A 60 -1.07 -5.92 -5.47
N LYS A 61 -1.87 -5.49 -6.47
CA LYS A 61 -1.80 -6.03 -7.83
C LYS A 61 -0.42 -5.81 -8.45
N ILE A 62 0.16 -4.62 -8.29
CA ILE A 62 1.49 -4.28 -8.81
C ILE A 62 2.59 -4.99 -8.01
N ALA A 63 2.40 -5.15 -6.71
CA ALA A 63 3.31 -5.89 -5.84
C ALA A 63 3.37 -7.40 -6.13
N GLY A 64 2.42 -7.93 -6.91
CA GLY A 64 2.29 -9.37 -7.19
C GLY A 64 1.65 -10.14 -6.04
N LEU A 65 0.91 -9.46 -5.16
CA LEU A 65 0.28 -10.03 -3.98
C LEU A 65 -1.15 -10.52 -4.28
N PRO A 66 -1.64 -11.52 -3.52
CA PRO A 66 -3.03 -11.92 -3.62
C PRO A 66 -3.96 -10.75 -3.32
N LYS A 67 -5.17 -10.81 -3.89
CA LYS A 67 -6.18 -9.76 -3.70
C LYS A 67 -6.40 -9.54 -2.20
N PRO A 68 -6.27 -8.32 -1.67
CA PRO A 68 -6.44 -8.08 -0.25
C PRO A 68 -7.86 -8.45 0.18
N THR A 69 -7.96 -9.42 1.08
CA THR A 69 -9.22 -9.84 1.71
C THR A 69 -9.63 -8.76 2.71
N GLY A 70 -10.80 -8.15 2.53
CA GLY A 70 -11.27 -7.08 3.44
C GLY A 70 -11.96 -5.88 2.79
N CYS A 71 -12.18 -5.89 1.47
CA CYS A 71 -13.18 -5.01 0.86
C CYS A 71 -14.55 -5.67 0.99
N ILE A 72 -15.33 -5.27 2.00
CA ILE A 72 -16.80 -5.36 1.97
C ILE A 72 -17.31 -4.05 1.40
#